data_AF-A0A401G2L0-F1
#
_entry.id   AF-A0A401G2L0-F1
#
_cell.length_a   1.000
_cell.length_b   1.000
_cell.length_c   1.000
_cell.angle_alpha   90.00
_cell.angle_beta   90.00
_cell.angle_gamma   90.00
#
_symmetry.space_group_name_H-M   'P 1'
#
loop_
_entity.id
_entity.type
_entity.pdbx_description
1 polymer ?
#
loop_
_entity_poly.entity_id
_entity_poly.type
_entity_poly.pdbx_seq_one_letter_code
_entity_poly.pdbx_strand_id
1 'polypeptide(L)'
;MRDSDRPHVQKIAVFQQHNSTESKIAGIRRYGRDLFDIAVFAIDGALPPIIDDSSPYLPQQIHADLVLDFLKHPDLSCDLGDLCTANHIPVVASGKKSRDRHTFTPPT
;
A
#
# COMPACT_ATOMS: atom_id res chain seq x y z
N MET A 1 -14.61 -28.77 -14.46
CA MET A 1 -14.45 -27.36 -14.04
C MET A 1 -13.02 -26.96 -14.42
N ARG A 2 -12.84 -25.96 -15.30
CA ARG A 2 -11.51 -25.54 -15.76
C ARG A 2 -10.87 -24.67 -14.68
N ASP A 3 -9.55 -24.78 -14.50
CA ASP A 3 -8.82 -24.08 -13.44
C ASP A 3 -8.90 -22.54 -13.55
N SER A 4 -9.25 -22.04 -14.74
CA SER A 4 -9.49 -20.64 -15.08
C SER A 4 -10.79 -20.02 -14.52
N ASP A 5 -11.61 -20.79 -13.81
CA ASP A 5 -12.89 -20.32 -13.21
C ASP A 5 -12.80 -20.11 -11.69
N ARG A 6 -11.62 -20.31 -11.07
CA ARG A 6 -11.41 -19.95 -9.67
C ARG A 6 -11.28 -18.43 -9.56
N PRO A 7 -11.99 -17.76 -8.64
CA PRO A 7 -11.80 -16.34 -8.42
C PRO A 7 -10.35 -16.10 -8.03
N HIS A 8 -9.66 -15.27 -8.81
CA HIS A 8 -8.30 -14.83 -8.50
C HIS A 8 -8.35 -14.02 -7.20
N VAL A 9 -7.76 -14.56 -6.14
CA VAL A 9 -7.61 -13.84 -4.87
C VAL A 9 -6.67 -12.67 -5.14
N GLN A 10 -7.19 -11.45 -5.02
CA GLN A 10 -6.40 -10.24 -5.26
C GLN A 10 -5.45 -10.00 -4.09
N LYS A 11 -4.17 -9.78 -4.38
CA LYS A 11 -3.14 -9.48 -3.39
C LYS A 11 -3.06 -7.99 -3.15
N ILE A 12 -3.30 -7.55 -1.92
CA ILE A 12 -3.25 -6.16 -1.51
C ILE A 12 -2.11 -5.99 -0.49
N ALA A 13 -1.15 -5.12 -0.79
CA ALA A 13 -0.15 -4.69 0.18
C ALA A 13 -0.58 -3.37 0.81
N VAL A 14 -0.56 -3.31 2.14
CA VAL A 14 -0.94 -2.12 2.92
C VAL A 14 0.27 -1.61 3.67
N PHE A 15 0.68 -0.37 3.40
CA PHE A 15 1.75 0.30 4.11
C PHE A 15 1.16 1.29 5.12
N GLN A 16 1.49 1.13 6.39
CA GLN A 16 0.94 1.96 7.47
C GLN A 16 1.98 2.35 8.51
N GLN A 17 1.62 3.36 9.33
CA GLN A 17 2.36 3.75 10.52
C GLN A 17 1.41 3.89 11.71
N HIS A 18 1.84 3.40 12.87
CA HIS A 18 1.11 3.44 14.14
C HIS A 18 -0.27 2.79 14.08
N ASN A 19 -0.41 1.67 13.34
CA ASN A 19 -1.68 0.97 13.19
C ASN A 19 -2.85 1.84 12.71
N SER A 20 -2.56 2.93 11.98
CA SER A 20 -3.54 3.94 11.56
C SER A 20 -4.68 3.39 10.70
N THR A 21 -4.56 2.15 10.20
CA THR A 21 -5.50 1.57 9.24
C THR A 21 -6.16 0.26 9.68
N GLU A 22 -6.02 -0.13 10.94
CA GLU A 22 -6.64 -1.36 11.44
C GLU A 22 -8.14 -1.43 11.19
N SER A 23 -8.87 -0.31 11.35
CA SER A 23 -10.31 -0.26 11.08
C SER A 23 -10.65 -0.48 9.60
N LYS A 24 -9.83 0.02 8.67
CA LYS A 24 -9.98 -0.19 7.22
C LYS A 24 -9.62 -1.62 6.84
N ILE A 25 -8.52 -2.16 7.36
CA ILE A 25 -8.09 -3.55 7.13
C ILE A 25 -9.16 -4.52 7.65
N ALA A 26 -9.68 -4.27 8.86
CA ALA A 26 -10.77 -5.06 9.44
C ALA A 26 -12.03 -5.01 8.57
N GLY A 27 -12.36 -3.85 7.98
CA GLY A 27 -13.43 -3.70 7.01
C GLY A 27 -13.22 -4.56 5.77
N ILE A 28 -12.05 -4.47 5.12
CA ILE A 28 -11.74 -5.25 3.92
C ILE A 28 -11.82 -6.75 4.22
N ARG A 29 -11.27 -7.21 5.35
CA ARG A 29 -11.36 -8.62 5.77
C ARG A 29 -12.80 -9.05 6.03
N ARG A 30 -13.58 -8.23 6.73
CA ARG A 30 -14.97 -8.54 7.10
C ARG A 30 -15.89 -8.63 5.88
N TYR A 31 -15.78 -7.69 4.95
CA TYR A 31 -16.69 -7.59 3.80
C TYR A 31 -16.16 -8.25 2.53
N GLY A 32 -14.84 -8.31 2.39
CA GLY A 32 -14.16 -8.89 1.23
C GLY A 32 -14.03 -10.41 1.24
N ARG A 33 -14.22 -11.06 2.41
CA ARG A 33 -14.16 -12.53 2.55
C ARG A 33 -12.89 -13.10 1.92
N ASP A 34 -13.01 -14.17 1.12
CA ASP A 34 -11.88 -14.89 0.51
C ASP A 34 -11.41 -14.27 -0.83
N LEU A 35 -11.85 -13.04 -1.15
CA LEU A 35 -11.50 -12.37 -2.41
C LEU A 35 -10.15 -11.63 -2.34
N PHE A 36 -9.64 -11.37 -1.13
CA PHE A 36 -8.43 -10.57 -0.93
C PHE A 36 -7.44 -11.27 0.00
N ASP A 37 -6.18 -11.29 -0.41
CA ASP A 37 -5.04 -11.62 0.44
C ASP A 37 -4.33 -10.32 0.81
N ILE A 38 -4.28 -9.99 2.11
CA ILE A 38 -3.84 -8.68 2.60
C ILE A 38 -2.56 -8.83 3.41
N ALA A 39 -1.46 -8.33 2.85
CA ALA A 39 -0.18 -8.17 3.55
C ALA A 39 -0.08 -6.76 4.15
N VAL A 40 0.28 -6.66 5.42
CA VAL A 40 0.40 -5.37 6.13
C VAL A 40 1.85 -5.13 6.50
N PHE A 41 2.40 -4.01 6.03
CA PHE A 41 3.74 -3.52 6.32
C PHE A 41 3.62 -2.32 7.25
N ALA A 42 3.95 -2.51 8.53
CA ALA A 42 3.90 -1.47 9.54
C ALA A 42 5.30 -0.89 9.80
N ILE A 43 5.41 0.45 9.72
CA ILE A 43 6.63 1.20 10.00
C ILE A 43 6.38 2.06 11.25
N ASP A 44 6.57 1.43 12.41
CA ASP A 44 6.21 1.99 13.73
C ASP A 44 7.40 2.53 14.53
N GLY A 45 8.60 2.50 13.94
CA GLY A 45 9.81 3.06 14.53
C GLY A 45 9.83 4.59 14.49
N ALA A 46 10.64 5.18 15.36
CA ALA A 46 10.98 6.60 15.24
C ALA A 46 11.70 6.83 13.91
N LEU A 47 11.14 7.70 13.07
CA LEU A 47 11.73 8.09 11.80
C LEU A 47 12.47 9.42 11.96
N PRO A 48 13.63 9.59 11.29
CA PRO A 48 14.23 10.90 11.19
C PRO A 48 13.28 11.85 10.43
N PRO A 49 13.43 13.17 10.58
CA PRO A 49 12.58 14.14 9.88
C PRO A 49 12.78 14.16 8.37
N ILE A 50 13.91 13.64 7.89
CA ILE A 50 14.28 13.50 6.48
C ILE A 50 14.88 12.10 6.32
N ILE A 51 14.47 11.39 5.27
CA ILE A 51 14.98 10.06 4.91
C ILE A 51 15.61 10.16 3.53
N ASP A 52 16.95 10.13 3.49
CA ASP A 52 17.70 10.12 2.23
C ASP A 52 17.79 8.69 1.62
N ASP A 53 17.64 7.65 2.45
CA ASP A 53 17.61 6.24 2.03
C ASP A 53 16.44 5.52 2.70
N SER A 54 15.41 5.18 1.92
CA SER A 54 14.21 4.47 2.39
C SER A 54 14.34 2.94 2.36
N SER A 55 15.43 2.40 1.81
CA SER A 55 15.69 0.96 1.72
C SER A 55 15.61 0.22 3.06
N PRO A 56 15.97 0.81 4.21
CA PRO A 56 15.80 0.16 5.52
C PRO A 56 14.33 0.00 5.95
N TYR A 57 13.40 0.77 5.36
CA TYR A 57 12.01 0.85 5.78
C TYR A 57 11.04 0.22 4.77
N LEU A 58 11.40 0.24 3.49
CA LEU A 58 10.59 -0.31 2.40
C LEU A 58 11.18 -1.65 1.90
N PRO A 59 10.33 -2.60 1.49
CA PRO A 59 10.82 -3.84 0.89
C PRO A 59 11.44 -3.57 -0.48
N GLN A 60 12.46 -4.34 -0.84
CA GLN A 60 13.09 -4.26 -2.16
C GLN A 60 12.13 -4.63 -3.31
N GLN A 61 11.16 -5.50 -3.04
CA GLN A 61 10.17 -5.98 -4.00
C GLN A 61 8.79 -6.08 -3.36
N ILE A 62 7.76 -5.69 -4.10
CA ILE A 62 6.36 -5.79 -3.70
C ILE A 62 5.67 -6.79 -4.62
N HIS A 63 5.14 -7.87 -4.05
CA HIS A 63 4.35 -8.87 -4.77
C HIS A 63 2.86 -8.66 -4.46
N ALA A 64 2.26 -7.64 -5.08
CA ALA A 64 0.86 -7.30 -4.91
C ALA A 64 0.23 -6.81 -6.22
N ASP A 65 -1.09 -6.96 -6.33
CA ASP A 65 -1.89 -6.43 -7.44
C ASP A 65 -2.31 -4.97 -7.18
N LEU A 66 -2.31 -4.55 -5.91
CA LEU A 66 -2.68 -3.20 -5.47
C LEU A 66 -1.90 -2.85 -4.20
N VAL A 67 -1.41 -1.62 -4.14
CA VAL A 67 -0.83 -1.04 -2.92
C VAL A 67 -1.75 0.03 -2.34
N LEU A 68 -2.01 -0.06 -1.03
CA LEU A 68 -2.66 0.99 -0.25
C LEU A 68 -1.61 1.71 0.58
N ASP A 69 -1.40 3.00 0.29
CA ASP A 69 -0.41 3.82 0.98
C ASP A 69 -1.09 4.70 2.05
N PHE A 70 -0.83 4.36 3.31
CA PHE A 70 -1.23 5.12 4.50
C PHE A 70 -0.04 5.62 5.32
N LEU A 71 1.15 5.70 4.70
CA LEU A 71 2.33 6.28 5.34
C LEU A 71 2.12 7.77 5.62
N LYS A 72 2.59 8.25 6.75
CA LYS A 72 2.53 9.68 7.13
C LYS A 72 3.81 10.40 6.72
N HIS A 73 4.95 9.71 6.73
CA HIS A 73 6.22 10.27 6.31
C HIS A 73 6.21 10.55 4.80
N PRO A 74 6.47 11.80 4.37
CA PRO A 74 6.41 12.16 2.95
C PRO A 74 7.44 11.40 2.11
N ASP A 75 8.69 11.31 2.58
CA ASP A 75 9.77 10.63 1.83
C ASP A 75 9.45 9.14 1.58
N LEU A 76 9.03 8.40 2.62
CA LEU A 76 8.62 6.99 2.45
C LEU A 76 7.41 6.83 1.52
N SER A 77 6.48 7.78 1.54
CA SER A 77 5.33 7.77 0.61
C SER A 77 5.77 7.97 -0.83
N CYS A 78 6.69 8.91 -1.05
CA CYS A 78 7.25 9.22 -2.36
C CYS A 78 7.98 8.00 -2.92
N ASP A 79 8.91 7.45 -2.15
CA ASP A 79 9.73 6.31 -2.55
C ASP A 79 8.90 5.05 -2.76
N LEU A 80 7.84 4.84 -1.96
CA LEU A 80 6.87 3.77 -2.20
C LEU A 80 6.13 3.96 -3.54
N GLY A 81 5.77 5.19 -3.88
CA GLY A 81 5.15 5.53 -5.16
C GLY A 81 6.07 5.24 -6.35
N ASP A 82 7.35 5.60 -6.23
CA ASP A 82 8.37 5.31 -7.23
C ASP A 82 8.60 3.81 -7.39
N LEU A 83 8.70 3.08 -6.27
CA LEU A 83 8.83 1.63 -6.26
C LEU A 83 7.63 0.96 -6.94
N CYS A 84 6.40 1.39 -6.65
CA CYS A 84 5.19 0.85 -7.27
C CYS A 84 5.13 1.18 -8.76
N THR A 85 5.53 2.39 -9.15
CA THR A 85 5.60 2.82 -10.56
C THR A 85 6.59 1.96 -11.34
N ALA A 86 7.79 1.73 -10.81
CA ALA A 86 8.79 0.86 -11.44
C ALA A 86 8.31 -0.58 -11.63
N ASN A 87 7.52 -1.08 -10.68
CA ASN A 87 6.95 -2.44 -10.72
C ASN A 87 5.58 -2.53 -11.40
N HIS A 88 5.07 -1.43 -11.98
CA HIS A 88 3.75 -1.35 -12.62
C HIS A 88 2.59 -1.77 -11.71
N ILE A 89 2.70 -1.50 -10.41
CA ILE A 89 1.67 -1.81 -9.41
C ILE A 89 0.84 -0.54 -9.16
N PRO A 90 -0.49 -0.58 -9.28
CA PRO A 90 -1.33 0.56 -8.94
C PRO A 90 -1.26 0.88 -7.44
N VAL A 91 -1.22 2.18 -7.14
CA VAL A 91 -1.19 2.73 -5.77
C VAL A 91 -2.43 3.57 -5.50
N VAL A 92 -3.04 3.39 -4.32
CA VAL A 92 -4.05 4.27 -3.76
C VAL A 92 -3.51 4.94 -2.50
N ALA A 93 -3.20 6.23 -2.60
CA ALA A 93 -2.68 7.06 -1.51
C ALA A 93 -3.81 7.94 -0.92
N SER A 94 -4.78 7.31 -0.25
CA SER A 94 -5.98 7.99 0.25
C SER A 94 -5.63 9.02 1.34
N GLY A 95 -5.97 10.29 1.10
CA GLY A 95 -5.77 11.39 2.04
C GLY A 95 -4.48 12.20 1.82
N LYS A 96 -3.65 11.85 0.83
CA LYS A 96 -2.45 12.61 0.47
C LYS A 96 -2.76 13.58 -0.66
N LYS A 97 -2.30 14.83 -0.53
CA LYS A 97 -2.40 15.87 -1.57
C LYS A 97 -1.18 15.86 -2.51
N SER A 98 -0.49 14.74 -2.65
CA SER A 98 0.64 14.61 -3.57
C SER A 98 0.11 14.71 -5.00
N ARG A 99 0.76 15.54 -5.83
CA ARG A 99 0.47 15.70 -7.25
C ARG A 99 1.24 14.67 -8.10
N ASP A 100 1.38 13.45 -7.61
CA ASP A 100 2.08 12.42 -8.37
C ASP A 100 1.18 11.89 -9.48
N ARG A 101 1.75 11.84 -10.69
CA ARG A 101 1.05 11.57 -11.95
C ARG A 101 0.35 10.20 -11.98
N HIS A 102 0.69 9.32 -11.04
CA HIS A 102 0.25 7.93 -10.97
C HIS A 102 -0.54 7.58 -9.70
N THR A 103 -0.75 8.54 -8.79
CA THR A 103 -1.57 8.34 -7.60
C THR A 103 -3.02 8.73 -7.88
N PHE A 104 -3.96 7.79 -7.76
CA PHE A 104 -5.38 8.12 -7.82
C PHE A 104 -5.82 8.71 -6.47
N THR A 105 -5.99 10.03 -6.44
CA THR A 105 -6.57 10.75 -5.30
C THR A 105 -8.08 10.88 -5.51
N PRO A 106 -8.94 10.31 -4.63
CA PRO A 106 -10.37 10.54 -4.69
C PRO A 106 -10.67 12.04 -4.46
N PRO A 107 -11.56 12.67 -5.25
CA PRO A 107 -11.97 14.05 -5.01
C PRO A 107 -12.75 14.15 -3.69
N THR A 108 -12.47 15.20 -2.92
CA THR A 108 -13.25 15.63 -1.73
C THR A 108 -14.42 16.52 -2.12
#